data_AF-A0A212PFJ2-F1
#
_entry.id   AF-A0A212PFJ2-F1
#
_cell.length_a   1.000
_cell.length_b   1.000
_cell.length_c   1.000
_cell.angle_alpha   90.00
_cell.angle_beta   90.00
_cell.angle_gamma   90.00
#
_symmetry.space_group_name_H-M   'P 1'
#
loop_
_entity.id
_entity.type
_entity.pdbx_description
1 polymer ?
#
loop_
_entity_poly.entity_id
_entity_poly.type
_entity_poly.pdbx_seq_one_letter_code
_entity_poly.pdbx_strand_id
1 'polypeptide(L)'
;MDLLLSLLFGLNIILSIVDAAVAYIRAPRIVAALNPDSEGRESWVKTLRSLLPFLVAFYVILTCYAHSFANPGYLALISLLLLGDILVQLIISRRGEELGH
;
A
#
# COMPACT_ATOMS: atom_id res chain seq x y z
N MET A 1 -9.89 7.72 -25.23
CA MET A 1 -10.12 6.71 -24.17
C MET A 1 -8.79 6.08 -23.76
N ASP A 2 -7.92 5.77 -24.72
CA ASP A 2 -6.59 5.18 -24.48
C ASP A 2 -5.66 6.03 -23.60
N LEU A 3 -5.68 7.35 -23.73
CA LEU A 3 -4.87 8.23 -22.89
C LEU A 3 -5.26 8.12 -21.41
N LEU A 4 -6.56 8.13 -21.08
CA LEU A 4 -7.04 7.98 -19.71
C LEU A 4 -6.66 6.61 -19.13
N LEU A 5 -6.79 5.56 -19.94
CA LEU A 5 -6.48 4.19 -19.54
C LEU A 5 -4.97 3.99 -19.26
N SER A 6 -4.12 4.58 -20.11
CA SER A 6 -2.67 4.59 -19.92
C SER A 6 -2.23 5.45 -18.73
N LEU A 7 -2.89 6.60 -18.52
CA LEU A 7 -2.63 7.45 -17.35
C LEU A 7 -3.01 6.75 -16.05
N LEU A 8 -4.19 6.11 -15.98
CA LEU A 8 -4.61 5.34 -14.80
C LEU A 8 -3.71 4.13 -14.55
N PHE A 9 -3.28 3.44 -15.60
CA PHE A 9 -2.31 2.36 -15.49
C PHE A 9 -0.99 2.85 -14.89
N GLY A 10 -0.38 3.89 -15.48
CA GLY A 10 0.86 4.46 -14.97
C GLY A 10 0.73 4.98 -13.54
N LEU A 11 -0.39 5.64 -13.23
CA LEU A 11 -0.70 6.11 -11.88
C LEU A 11 -0.76 4.95 -10.88
N ASN A 12 -1.42 3.85 -11.22
CA ASN A 12 -1.53 2.68 -10.33
C ASN A 12 -0.17 2.02 -10.07
N ILE A 13 0.71 1.96 -11.07
CA ILE A 13 2.08 1.48 -10.86
C ILE A 13 2.83 2.38 -9.88
N ILE A 14 2.77 3.71 -10.06
CA ILE A 14 3.41 4.67 -9.17
C ILE A 14 2.82 4.56 -7.75
N LEU A 15 1.49 4.53 -7.63
CA LEU A 15 0.81 4.41 -6.35
C LEU A 15 1.16 3.11 -5.62
N SER A 16 1.30 1.99 -6.33
CA SER A 16 1.71 0.72 -5.73
C SER A 16 3.13 0.77 -5.16
N ILE A 17 4.05 1.43 -5.86
CA ILE A 17 5.42 1.64 -5.36
C ILE A 17 5.42 2.57 -4.14
N VAL A 18 4.66 3.67 -4.21
CA VAL A 18 4.53 4.62 -3.10
C VAL A 18 3.93 3.95 -1.87
N ASP A 19 2.86 3.19 -2.03
CA ASP A 19 2.22 2.43 -0.95
C ASP A 19 3.23 1.49 -0.26
N ALA A 20 3.94 0.69 -1.03
CA ALA A 20 4.95 -0.21 -0.48
C ALA A 20 6.10 0.54 0.22
N ALA A 21 6.54 1.68 -0.33
CA ALA A 21 7.56 2.50 0.30
C ALA A 21 7.08 3.10 1.64
N VAL A 22 5.86 3.64 1.67
CA VAL A 22 5.23 4.17 2.89
C VAL A 22 5.10 3.06 3.94
N ALA A 23 4.57 1.90 3.55
CA ALA A 23 4.42 0.76 4.44
C ALA A 23 5.78 0.28 4.99
N TYR A 24 6.82 0.20 4.14
CA TYR A 24 8.16 -0.25 4.56
C TYR A 24 8.80 0.69 5.59
N ILE A 25 8.75 2.00 5.31
CA ILE A 25 9.33 3.05 6.17
C ILE A 25 8.56 3.13 7.48
N ARG A 26 7.22 3.08 7.41
CA ARG A 26 6.34 3.26 8.56
C ARG A 26 6.00 1.96 9.30
N ALA A 27 6.45 0.80 8.82
CA ALA A 27 6.18 -0.50 9.44
C ALA A 27 6.39 -0.53 10.96
N PRO A 28 7.49 0.01 11.55
CA PRO A 28 7.66 0.02 13.00
C PRO A 28 6.56 0.79 13.74
N ARG A 29 6.13 1.93 13.19
CA ARG A 29 5.08 2.77 13.77
C ARG A 29 3.70 2.17 13.60
N ILE A 30 3.43 1.54 12.46
CA ILE A 30 2.18 0.83 12.21
C ILE A 30 2.04 -0.34 13.18
N VAL A 31 3.09 -1.16 13.32
CA VAL A 31 3.09 -2.27 14.29
C VAL A 31 2.96 -1.74 15.72
N ALA A 32 3.64 -0.64 16.06
CA ALA A 32 3.51 -0.01 17.38
C ALA A 32 2.09 0.46 17.69
N ALA A 33 1.41 1.05 16.71
CA ALA A 33 0.03 1.52 16.86
C ALA A 33 -0.98 0.38 16.97
N LEU A 34 -0.74 -0.75 16.30
CA LEU A 34 -1.64 -1.90 16.29
C LEU A 34 -1.39 -2.86 17.45
N ASN A 35 -0.16 -2.90 17.98
CA ASN A 35 0.25 -3.78 19.06
C ASN A 35 1.29 -3.06 19.95
N PRO A 36 0.83 -2.17 20.88
CA PRO A 36 1.72 -1.36 21.70
C PRO A 36 2.60 -2.20 22.63
N ASP A 37 2.07 -3.29 23.19
CA ASP A 37 2.71 -4.08 24.26
C ASP A 37 3.34 -5.39 23.76
N SER A 38 3.43 -5.63 22.45
CA SER A 38 3.81 -6.94 21.94
C SER A 38 5.32 -7.21 22.08
N GLU A 39 5.67 -8.17 22.93
CA GLU A 39 6.91 -8.95 22.75
C GLU A 39 6.90 -9.51 21.32
N GLY A 40 7.94 -9.19 20.54
CA GLY A 40 8.01 -9.58 19.12
C GLY A 40 7.67 -8.49 18.10
N ARG A 41 7.59 -7.21 18.49
CA ARG A 41 7.42 -6.06 17.57
C ARG A 41 8.37 -6.13 16.36
N GLU A 42 9.64 -6.50 16.56
CA GLU A 42 10.61 -6.64 15.47
C GLU A 42 10.25 -7.76 14.48
N SER A 43 9.75 -8.90 14.99
CA SER A 43 9.28 -10.02 14.17
C SER A 43 8.09 -9.60 13.30
N TRP A 44 7.13 -8.87 13.88
CA TRP A 44 5.99 -8.31 13.14
C TRP A 44 6.40 -7.31 12.06
N VAL A 45 7.36 -6.43 12.34
CA VAL A 45 7.91 -5.49 11.34
C VAL A 45 8.58 -6.24 10.20
N LYS A 46 9.36 -7.28 10.51
CA LYS A 46 10.04 -8.11 9.49
C LYS A 46 9.02 -8.85 8.63
N THR A 47 7.98 -9.42 9.23
CA THR A 47 6.89 -10.09 8.52
C THR A 47 6.15 -9.11 7.62
N LEU A 48 5.76 -7.93 8.13
CA LEU A 48 5.09 -6.90 7.34
C LEU A 48 5.93 -6.51 6.11
N ARG A 49 7.23 -6.26 6.30
CA ARG A 49 8.15 -5.93 5.20
C ARG A 49 8.30 -7.06 4.19
N SER A 50 8.31 -8.32 4.64
CA SER A 50 8.40 -9.49 3.77
C SER A 50 7.16 -9.68 2.89
N LEU A 51 6.01 -9.16 3.30
CA LEU A 51 4.75 -9.26 2.55
C LEU A 51 4.61 -8.16 1.47
N LEU A 52 5.35 -7.05 1.59
CA LEU A 52 5.24 -5.92 0.65
C LEU A 52 5.53 -6.30 -0.80
N PRO A 53 6.59 -7.07 -1.14
CA PRO A 53 6.83 -7.47 -2.53
C PRO A 53 5.66 -8.26 -3.12
N PHE A 54 5.02 -9.10 -2.31
CA PHE A 54 3.86 -9.88 -2.72
C PHE A 54 2.64 -8.99 -2.99
N LEU A 55 2.38 -8.01 -2.10
CA LEU A 55 1.30 -7.03 -2.29
C LEU A 55 1.51 -6.17 -3.54
N VAL A 56 2.74 -5.70 -3.78
CA VAL A 56 3.09 -4.94 -5.00
C VAL A 56 2.84 -5.80 -6.23
N ALA A 57 3.34 -7.03 -6.25
CA ALA A 57 3.13 -7.93 -7.38
C ALA A 57 1.64 -8.17 -7.65
N PHE A 58 0.84 -8.35 -6.58
CA PHE A 58 -0.61 -8.53 -6.69
C PHE A 58 -1.29 -7.31 -7.31
N TYR A 59 -1.04 -6.10 -6.82
CA TYR A 59 -1.62 -4.87 -7.37
C TYR A 59 -1.18 -4.60 -8.81
N VAL A 60 0.08 -4.89 -9.15
CA VAL A 60 0.59 -4.76 -10.52
C VAL A 60 -0.10 -5.77 -11.45
N ILE A 61 -0.27 -7.02 -11.03
CA ILE A 61 -1.01 -8.04 -11.80
C ILE A 61 -2.45 -7.59 -12.04
N LEU A 62 -3.16 -7.12 -11.00
CA LEU A 62 -4.52 -6.60 -11.15
C LEU A 62 -4.59 -5.39 -12.08
N THR A 63 -3.61 -4.50 -11.99
CA THR A 63 -3.49 -3.32 -12.86
C THR A 63 -3.27 -3.73 -14.32
N CYS A 64 -2.39 -4.70 -14.58
CA CYS A 64 -2.17 -5.29 -15.90
C CYS A 64 -3.42 -6.01 -16.45
N TYR A 65 -4.12 -6.75 -15.59
CA TYR A 65 -5.38 -7.40 -15.95
C TYR A 65 -6.42 -6.36 -16.36
N ALA A 66 -6.68 -5.37 -15.51
CA ALA A 66 -7.66 -4.31 -15.78
C ALA A 66 -7.36 -3.53 -17.08
N HIS A 67 -6.08 -3.26 -17.34
CA HIS A 67 -5.64 -2.61 -18.57
C HIS A 67 -5.83 -3.50 -19.81
N SER A 68 -5.47 -4.79 -19.72
CA SER A 68 -5.63 -5.75 -20.83
C SER A 68 -7.09 -5.92 -21.28
N PHE A 69 -8.03 -5.81 -20.34
CA PHE A 69 -9.48 -5.86 -20.61
C PHE A 69 -10.10 -4.49 -20.91
N ALA A 70 -9.27 -3.44 -21.08
CA ALA A 70 -9.70 -2.06 -21.34
C ALA A 70 -10.80 -1.59 -20.37
N ASN A 71 -10.71 -1.97 -19.10
CA ASN A 71 -11.74 -1.69 -18.10
C ASN A 71 -11.31 -0.53 -17.18
N PRO A 72 -11.67 0.73 -17.51
CA PRO A 72 -11.24 1.89 -16.73
C PRO A 72 -11.86 1.91 -15.32
N GLY A 73 -13.02 1.26 -15.13
CA GLY A 73 -13.67 1.15 -13.82
C GLY A 73 -12.83 0.33 -12.85
N TYR A 74 -12.24 -0.78 -13.31
CA TYR A 74 -11.32 -1.58 -12.50
C TYR A 74 -10.03 -0.82 -12.17
N LEU A 75 -9.46 -0.09 -13.14
CA LEU A 75 -8.27 0.73 -12.89
C LEU A 75 -8.53 1.82 -11.85
N ALA A 76 -9.66 2.52 -11.95
CA ALA A 76 -10.06 3.54 -10.98
C ALA A 76 -10.31 2.96 -9.58
N LEU A 77 -10.90 1.77 -9.50
CA LEU A 77 -11.09 1.06 -8.23
C LEU A 77 -9.75 0.69 -7.59
N ILE A 78 -8.79 0.19 -8.38
CA ILE A 78 -7.43 -0.08 -7.89
C ILE A 78 -6.74 1.20 -7.40
N SER A 79 -6.89 2.32 -8.12
CA SER A 79 -6.36 3.63 -7.68
C SER A 79 -6.93 4.03 -6.33
N LEU A 80 -8.24 3.88 -6.15
CA LEU A 80 -8.92 4.23 -4.91
C LEU A 80 -8.47 3.35 -3.74
N LEU A 81 -8.29 2.04 -3.97
CA LEU A 81 -7.76 1.12 -2.96
C LEU A 81 -6.35 1.50 -2.53
N LEU A 82 -5.44 1.74 -3.48
CA LEU A 82 -4.06 2.15 -3.17
C LEU A 82 -4.01 3.49 -2.42
N LEU A 83 -4.81 4.47 -2.81
CA LEU A 83 -4.92 5.74 -2.08
C LEU A 83 -5.48 5.53 -0.67
N GLY A 84 -6.47 4.65 -0.52
CA GLY A 84 -7.01 4.25 0.77
C GLY A 84 -5.97 3.62 1.67
N ASP A 85 -5.20 2.66 1.16
CA ASP A 85 -4.12 1.99 1.90
C ASP A 85 -3.07 2.99 2.38
N ILE A 86 -2.60 3.89 1.51
CA ILE A 86 -1.65 4.94 1.87
C ILE A 86 -2.23 5.84 2.97
N LEU A 87 -3.47 6.31 2.83
CA LEU A 87 -4.11 7.18 3.82
C LEU A 87 -4.25 6.49 5.18
N VAL A 88 -4.70 5.24 5.19
CA VAL A 88 -4.85 4.43 6.40
C VAL A 88 -3.48 4.23 7.07
N GLN A 89 -2.45 3.86 6.31
CA GLN A 89 -1.09 3.71 6.82
C GLN A 89 -0.56 5.02 7.42
N LEU A 90 -0.83 6.16 6.78
CA LEU A 90 -0.45 7.49 7.29
C LEU A 90 -1.17 7.84 8.61
N ILE A 91 -2.46 7.55 8.71
CA ILE A 91 -3.25 7.82 9.93
C ILE A 91 -2.79 6.92 11.08
N ILE A 92 -2.66 5.61 10.83
CA ILE A 92 -2.24 4.64 11.85
C ILE A 92 -0.83 4.93 12.32
N SER A 93 0.10 5.21 11.41
CA SER A 93 1.48 5.50 11.77
C SER A 93 1.65 6.80 12.57
N ARG A 94 0.78 7.79 12.41
CA ARG A 94 0.76 8.98 13.27
C ARG A 94 0.39 8.63 14.71
N ARG A 95 -0.60 7.77 14.92
CA ARG A 95 -0.93 7.25 16.26
C ARG A 95 0.24 6.47 16.88
N GLY A 96 1.00 5.76 16.06
CA GLY A 96 2.22 5.06 16.50
C GLY A 96 3.38 5.99 16.87
N GLU A 97 3.45 7.20 16.31
CA GLU A 97 4.41 8.23 16.75
C GLU A 97 4.07 8.77 18.13
N GLU A 98 2.78 8.99 18.43
CA GLU A 98 2.32 9.50 19.72
C GLU A 98 2.58 8.52 20.89
N LEU A 99 2.59 7.21 20.62
CA LEU A 99 2.83 6.15 21.61
C LEU A 99 4.33 5.81 21.80
N GLY A 100 5.21 6.36 20.96
CA GLY A 100 6.67 6.16 21.03
C GLY A 100 7.42 7.30 21.73
N HIS A 101 6.71 8.31 22.20
CA HIS A 101 7.18 9.42 23.05
C HIS A 101 6.84 9.17 24.52
#